data_AF-A0A2S6G0F1-F1
#
_entry.id   AF-A0A2S6G0F1-F1
#
_cell.length_a   1.000
_cell.length_b   1.000
_cell.length_c   1.000
_cell.angle_alpha   90.00
_cell.angle_beta   90.00
_cell.angle_gamma   90.00
#
_symmetry.space_group_name_H-M   'P 1'
#
loop_
_entity.id
_entity.type
_entity.pdbx_description
1 polymer ?
#
loop_
_entity_poly.entity_id
_entity_poly.type
_entity_poly.pdbx_seq_one_letter_code
_entity_poly.pdbx_strand_id
1 'polypeptide(L)'
;MEYINDIHINEAIIHILDNNAGEPLLNSFILDLNEEIYKFLLKHMEKLLKDEELKYAVFNSGRNIVKESAQEYLNGENDIVTVSHDIANQLFTLMKSNGNVPSCDLIVVSISTEYSPMLAILKMDYIKNYVHKIDFKENDIDINIVSQTSGLPSSGQKIQKCAFIKPIREDEKFHLMVLDKQSKSKEKEQYGSNYFISNYLGCSLVDNERDMTKNLLNATENWTRNNVSENAGKAETIRTTVKKKLREEETINVEDLSTELFKEEPLAKESFVQFVEAQGIEDTVTIDKQWVDKKLKRTRLKIDKDIDLYLSEEAYHDKDRFEIKKNGDGSINIVIKHVINYIEK
;
A
#
# COMPACT_ATOMS: atom_id res chain seq x y z
N MET A 1 -3.88 1.29 12.58
CA MET A 1 -4.66 1.91 11.50
C MET A 1 -6.09 1.37 11.60
N GLU A 2 -7.13 2.08 11.17
CA GLU A 2 -8.47 1.52 10.90
C GLU A 2 -8.36 0.40 9.87
N TYR A 3 -8.30 -0.85 10.35
CA TYR A 3 -8.33 -2.05 9.53
C TYR A 3 -9.78 -2.42 9.22
N ILE A 4 -10.20 -2.13 7.99
CA ILE A 4 -11.55 -2.43 7.49
C ILE A 4 -11.63 -3.91 7.11
N ASN A 5 -12.55 -4.62 7.74
CA ASN A 5 -12.80 -6.05 7.54
C ASN A 5 -14.13 -6.30 6.85
N ASP A 6 -15.14 -5.47 7.10
CA ASP A 6 -16.49 -5.63 6.55
C ASP A 6 -16.79 -4.51 5.55
N ILE A 7 -17.11 -4.90 4.32
CA ILE A 7 -17.42 -3.97 3.23
C ILE A 7 -18.73 -4.38 2.59
N HIS A 8 -19.70 -3.47 2.60
CA HIS A 8 -20.93 -3.60 1.84
C HIS A 8 -20.95 -2.57 0.72
N ILE A 9 -21.19 -3.01 -0.51
CA ILE A 9 -21.33 -2.11 -1.67
C ILE A 9 -22.78 -1.68 -1.76
N ASN A 10 -23.03 -0.38 -1.62
CA ASN A 10 -24.37 0.18 -1.74
C ASN A 10 -24.68 0.44 -3.22
N GLU A 11 -23.79 1.17 -3.90
CA GLU A 11 -23.97 1.65 -5.26
C GLU A 11 -22.60 1.74 -5.96
N ALA A 12 -22.56 1.57 -7.27
CA ALA A 12 -21.34 1.75 -8.06
C ALA A 12 -21.65 2.32 -9.44
N ILE A 13 -20.75 3.15 -9.95
CA ILE A 13 -20.83 3.72 -11.29
C ILE A 13 -19.45 3.76 -11.93
N ILE A 14 -19.40 3.53 -13.24
CA ILE A 14 -18.18 3.45 -14.05
C ILE A 14 -18.20 4.50 -15.15
N HIS A 15 -17.06 5.16 -15.37
CA HIS A 15 -16.84 6.12 -16.45
C HIS A 15 -15.64 5.71 -17.28
N ILE A 16 -15.64 6.03 -18.58
CA ILE A 16 -14.52 5.75 -19.49
C ILE A 16 -13.79 7.06 -19.74
N LEU A 17 -12.51 7.11 -19.37
CA LEU A 17 -11.64 8.26 -19.53
C LEU A 17 -10.52 7.93 -20.52
N ASP A 18 -10.67 8.38 -21.76
CA ASP A 18 -9.67 8.14 -22.82
C ASP A 18 -8.95 9.43 -23.24
N ASN A 19 -7.62 9.42 -23.16
CA ASN A 19 -6.76 10.48 -23.67
C ASN A 19 -6.97 10.80 -25.15
N ASN A 20 -7.46 9.86 -25.96
CA ASN A 20 -7.71 10.10 -27.38
C ASN A 20 -9.08 10.74 -27.66
N ALA A 21 -10.02 10.69 -26.71
CA ALA A 21 -11.36 11.27 -26.87
C ALA A 21 -11.37 12.78 -26.58
N GLY A 22 -12.28 13.56 -27.17
CA GLY A 22 -12.43 14.98 -26.86
C GLY A 22 -13.01 15.25 -25.46
N GLU A 23 -13.85 14.32 -24.99
CA GLU A 23 -14.62 14.39 -23.74
C GLU A 23 -14.68 12.99 -23.09
N PRO A 24 -14.92 12.90 -21.76
CA PRO A 24 -15.08 11.61 -21.10
C PRO A 24 -16.46 11.00 -21.42
N LEU A 25 -16.55 9.67 -21.48
CA LEU A 25 -17.86 9.01 -21.58
C LEU A 25 -18.39 8.75 -20.17
N LEU A 26 -19.37 9.56 -19.78
CA LEU A 26 -19.98 9.51 -18.45
C LEU A 26 -21.22 8.61 -18.46
N ASN A 27 -21.17 7.51 -17.72
CA ASN A 27 -22.35 6.67 -17.53
C ASN A 27 -23.39 7.42 -16.68
N SER A 28 -24.67 7.34 -17.08
CA SER A 28 -25.80 7.98 -16.38
C SER A 28 -26.60 7.01 -15.51
N PHE A 29 -26.19 5.74 -15.46
CA PHE A 29 -26.88 4.68 -14.73
C PHE A 29 -25.96 3.98 -13.75
N ILE A 30 -26.49 3.68 -12.57
CA ILE A 30 -25.82 2.84 -11.57
C ILE A 30 -25.65 1.43 -12.15
N LEU A 31 -24.53 0.79 -11.83
CA LEU A 31 -24.26 -0.60 -12.23
C LEU A 31 -25.29 -1.55 -11.61
N ASP A 32 -25.75 -2.51 -12.40
CA ASP A 32 -26.49 -3.67 -11.88
C ASP A 32 -25.52 -4.58 -11.12
N LEU A 33 -25.53 -4.50 -9.79
CA LEU A 33 -24.64 -5.23 -8.90
C LEU A 33 -25.09 -6.69 -8.74
N ASN A 34 -25.09 -7.44 -9.83
CA ASN A 34 -25.27 -8.89 -9.78
C ASN A 34 -24.11 -9.57 -9.01
N GLU A 35 -24.28 -10.86 -8.70
CA GLU A 35 -23.32 -11.61 -7.88
C GLU A 35 -21.87 -11.55 -8.40
N GLU A 36 -21.67 -11.60 -9.72
CA GLU A 36 -20.35 -11.58 -10.34
C GLU A 36 -19.69 -10.20 -10.22
N ILE A 37 -20.42 -9.13 -10.58
CA ILE A 37 -19.93 -7.75 -10.52
C ILE A 37 -19.69 -7.32 -9.07
N TYR A 38 -20.59 -7.67 -8.15
CA TYR A 38 -20.44 -7.39 -6.73
C TYR A 38 -19.15 -8.06 -6.19
N LYS A 39 -18.95 -9.35 -6.47
CA LYS A 39 -17.73 -10.08 -6.07
C LYS A 39 -16.47 -9.49 -6.69
N PHE A 40 -16.54 -9.05 -7.94
CA PHE A 40 -15.42 -8.41 -8.63
C PHE A 40 -14.98 -7.12 -7.91
N LEU A 41 -15.92 -6.20 -7.66
CA LEU A 41 -15.64 -4.93 -6.98
C LEU A 41 -15.19 -5.16 -5.53
N LEU A 42 -15.90 -6.03 -4.79
CA LEU A 42 -15.57 -6.35 -3.40
C LEU A 42 -14.12 -6.84 -3.27
N LYS A 43 -13.71 -7.79 -4.11
CA LYS A 43 -12.35 -8.33 -4.10
C LYS A 43 -11.28 -7.28 -4.39
N HIS A 44 -11.58 -6.28 -5.22
CA HIS A 44 -10.67 -5.16 -5.46
C HIS A 44 -10.57 -4.24 -4.23
N MET A 45 -11.69 -3.88 -3.61
CA MET A 45 -11.71 -3.02 -2.43
C MET A 45 -11.02 -3.68 -1.22
N GLU A 46 -11.29 -4.96 -0.96
CA GLU A 46 -10.62 -5.71 0.10
C GLU A 46 -9.10 -5.71 -0.08
N LYS A 47 -8.61 -5.88 -1.32
CA LYS A 47 -7.18 -5.85 -1.64
C LYS A 47 -6.58 -4.47 -1.42
N LEU A 48 -7.30 -3.43 -1.85
CA LEU A 48 -6.86 -2.04 -1.74
C LEU A 48 -6.79 -1.59 -0.27
N LEU A 49 -7.82 -1.88 0.52
CA LEU A 49 -7.88 -1.56 1.95
C LEU A 49 -6.81 -2.31 2.77
N LYS A 50 -6.42 -3.51 2.32
CA LYS A 50 -5.35 -4.33 2.93
C LYS A 50 -3.95 -4.01 2.36
N ASP A 51 -3.80 -3.03 1.48
CA ASP A 51 -2.51 -2.69 0.87
C ASP A 51 -1.58 -2.00 1.88
N GLU A 52 -0.31 -2.42 1.89
CA GLU A 52 0.75 -1.94 2.79
C GLU A 52 1.27 -0.54 2.43
N GLU A 53 0.86 0.00 1.28
CA GLU A 53 1.16 1.36 0.80
C GLU A 53 -0.05 2.30 0.90
N LEU A 54 -1.20 1.82 1.41
CA LEU A 54 -2.35 2.68 1.70
C LEU A 54 -2.00 3.66 2.81
N LYS A 55 -2.28 4.96 2.63
CA LYS A 55 -1.93 6.01 3.57
C LYS A 55 -3.16 6.74 4.06
N TYR A 56 -3.09 7.34 5.25
CA TYR A 56 -4.07 8.34 5.65
C TYR A 56 -3.78 9.67 5.00
N ALA A 57 -4.84 10.44 4.76
CA ALA A 57 -4.71 11.79 4.25
C ALA A 57 -5.87 12.67 4.72
N VAL A 58 -5.64 13.98 4.62
CA VAL A 58 -6.61 15.06 4.83
C VAL A 58 -6.66 15.94 3.60
N PHE A 59 -7.83 16.44 3.26
CA PHE A 59 -7.97 17.39 2.15
C PHE A 59 -7.35 18.70 2.58
N ASN A 60 -6.66 19.36 1.65
CA ASN A 60 -6.11 20.68 1.89
C ASN A 60 -7.24 21.70 2.07
N SER A 61 -6.90 22.82 2.70
CA SER A 61 -7.79 23.98 2.75
C SER A 61 -8.03 24.53 1.35
N GLY A 62 -9.25 25.00 1.10
CA GLY A 62 -9.64 25.57 -0.19
C GLY A 62 -10.63 24.69 -0.95
N ARG A 63 -10.97 25.14 -2.16
CA ARG A 63 -11.91 24.45 -3.04
C ARG A 63 -11.24 23.25 -3.71
N ASN A 64 -11.96 22.14 -3.74
CA ASN A 64 -11.57 20.96 -4.48
C ASN A 64 -12.83 20.20 -4.88
N ILE A 65 -13.03 19.98 -6.18
CA ILE A 65 -14.23 19.36 -6.73
C ILE A 65 -14.43 17.95 -6.17
N VAL A 66 -13.37 17.13 -6.10
CA VAL A 66 -13.47 15.77 -5.56
C VAL A 66 -13.90 15.78 -4.09
N LYS A 67 -13.37 16.71 -3.29
CA LYS A 67 -13.79 16.92 -1.89
C LYS A 67 -15.27 17.31 -1.83
N GLU A 68 -15.65 18.37 -2.52
CA GLU A 68 -17.00 18.95 -2.47
C GLU A 68 -18.04 17.90 -2.90
N SER A 69 -17.88 17.29 -4.08
CA SER A 69 -18.78 16.26 -4.60
C SER A 69 -18.83 15.02 -3.69
N ALA A 70 -17.71 14.57 -3.13
CA ALA A 70 -17.73 13.44 -2.19
C ALA A 70 -18.48 13.76 -0.90
N GLN A 71 -18.33 14.97 -0.36
CA GLN A 71 -19.05 15.39 0.85
C GLN A 71 -20.55 15.58 0.60
N GLU A 72 -20.95 16.15 -0.55
CA GLU A 72 -22.36 16.27 -0.93
C GLU A 72 -23.05 14.90 -0.94
N TYR A 73 -22.43 13.88 -1.55
CA TYR A 73 -22.98 12.52 -1.53
C TYR A 73 -23.03 11.93 -0.12
N LEU A 74 -21.91 12.02 0.62
CA LEU A 74 -21.78 11.42 1.94
C LEU A 74 -22.69 12.06 3.00
N ASN A 75 -23.13 13.30 2.77
CA ASN A 75 -24.10 14.02 3.60
C ASN A 75 -25.54 13.91 3.08
N GLY A 76 -25.78 13.19 1.98
CA GLY A 76 -27.11 12.98 1.40
C GLY A 76 -27.68 14.20 0.67
N GLU A 77 -26.83 15.13 0.26
CA GLU A 77 -27.20 16.36 -0.44
C GLU A 77 -27.32 16.14 -1.96
N ASN A 78 -26.66 15.10 -2.49
CA ASN A 78 -26.59 14.81 -3.92
C ASN A 78 -26.53 13.30 -4.19
N ASP A 79 -26.91 12.88 -5.40
CA ASP A 79 -26.92 11.47 -5.80
C ASP A 79 -25.57 11.02 -6.39
N ILE A 80 -25.32 9.70 -6.39
CA ILE A 80 -24.03 9.13 -6.83
C ILE A 80 -23.72 9.44 -8.30
N VAL A 81 -24.73 9.54 -9.17
CA VAL A 81 -24.53 9.78 -10.60
C VAL A 81 -24.00 11.19 -10.81
N THR A 82 -24.64 12.18 -10.18
CA THR A 82 -24.22 13.58 -10.26
C THR A 82 -22.79 13.76 -9.72
N VAL A 83 -22.51 13.25 -8.51
CA VAL A 83 -21.19 13.44 -7.90
C VAL A 83 -20.08 12.68 -8.63
N SER A 84 -20.39 11.51 -9.21
CA SER A 84 -19.39 10.74 -9.95
C SER A 84 -19.02 11.38 -11.28
N HIS A 85 -19.96 12.11 -11.92
CA HIS A 85 -19.69 12.91 -13.11
C HIS A 85 -18.67 14.01 -12.81
N ASP A 86 -18.85 14.75 -11.72
CA ASP A 86 -17.93 15.81 -11.31
C ASP A 86 -16.53 15.25 -11.00
N ILE A 87 -16.47 14.15 -10.24
CA ILE A 87 -15.24 13.44 -9.91
C ILE A 87 -14.53 12.97 -11.20
N ALA A 88 -15.25 12.37 -12.14
CA ALA A 88 -14.72 11.89 -13.42
C ALA A 88 -14.22 13.03 -14.33
N ASN A 89 -15.00 14.11 -14.43
CA ASN A 89 -14.63 15.30 -15.21
C ASN A 89 -13.37 15.98 -14.67
N GLN A 90 -13.22 16.03 -13.34
CA GLN A 90 -12.02 16.58 -12.72
C GLN A 90 -10.78 15.75 -13.07
N LEU A 91 -10.88 14.41 -13.05
CA LEU A 91 -9.76 13.56 -13.47
C LEU A 91 -9.45 13.73 -14.96
N PHE A 92 -10.48 13.77 -15.82
CA PHE A 92 -10.31 13.94 -17.26
C PHE A 92 -9.65 15.29 -17.60
N THR A 93 -10.05 16.37 -16.93
CA THR A 93 -9.43 17.69 -17.09
C THR A 93 -7.94 17.62 -16.77
N LEU A 94 -7.58 16.94 -15.68
CA LEU A 94 -6.18 16.72 -15.32
C LEU A 94 -5.44 15.89 -16.36
N MET A 95 -6.06 14.83 -16.89
CA MET A 95 -5.50 14.01 -17.97
C MET A 95 -5.20 14.83 -19.22
N LYS A 96 -6.09 15.77 -19.59
CA LYS A 96 -5.88 16.67 -20.73
C LYS A 96 -4.81 17.73 -20.49
N SER A 97 -4.72 18.24 -19.26
CA SER A 97 -3.69 19.22 -18.89
C SER A 97 -2.30 18.61 -18.71
N ASN A 98 -2.22 17.32 -18.34
CA ASN A 98 -0.99 16.61 -18.03
C ASN A 98 -0.93 15.29 -18.81
N GLY A 99 -0.23 15.30 -19.95
CA GLY A 99 -0.16 14.17 -20.89
C GLY A 99 0.51 12.89 -20.36
N ASN A 100 0.88 12.82 -19.09
CA ASN A 100 1.45 11.63 -18.45
C ASN A 100 0.44 10.79 -17.65
N VAL A 101 -0.84 11.18 -17.58
CA VAL A 101 -1.88 10.37 -16.94
C VAL A 101 -2.47 9.38 -17.94
N PRO A 102 -2.40 8.05 -17.72
CA PRO A 102 -2.90 7.06 -18.67
C PRO A 102 -4.44 6.99 -18.69
N SER A 103 -5.00 6.64 -19.86
CA SER A 103 -6.42 6.29 -20.02
C SER A 103 -6.83 5.19 -19.05
N CYS A 104 -8.05 5.28 -18.55
CA CYS A 104 -8.57 4.36 -17.54
C CYS A 104 -10.09 4.33 -17.54
N ASP A 105 -10.63 3.28 -16.94
CA ASP A 105 -11.98 3.34 -16.41
C ASP A 105 -11.92 3.86 -14.97
N LEU A 106 -12.80 4.81 -14.65
CA LEU A 106 -12.92 5.35 -13.30
C LEU A 106 -14.19 4.79 -12.67
N ILE A 107 -14.05 4.03 -11.59
CA ILE A 107 -15.20 3.52 -10.84
C ILE A 107 -15.35 4.32 -9.55
N VAL A 108 -16.53 4.89 -9.34
CA VAL A 108 -16.93 5.51 -8.08
C VAL A 108 -17.91 4.56 -7.38
N VAL A 109 -17.60 4.20 -6.13
CA VAL A 109 -18.34 3.18 -5.37
C VAL A 109 -18.73 3.73 -4.01
N SER A 110 -20.00 3.69 -3.69
CA SER A 110 -20.50 3.92 -2.33
C SER A 110 -20.41 2.64 -1.54
N ILE A 111 -19.74 2.69 -0.39
CA ILE A 111 -19.60 1.56 0.51
C ILE A 111 -20.00 1.92 1.94
N SER A 112 -20.49 0.92 2.65
CA SER A 112 -20.68 0.94 4.09
C SER A 112 -19.64 0.01 4.72
N THR A 113 -19.00 0.47 5.79
CA THR A 113 -17.99 -0.30 6.56
C THR A 113 -18.38 -0.36 8.02
N GLU A 114 -17.67 -1.14 8.83
CA GLU A 114 -17.90 -1.18 10.27
C GLU A 114 -17.60 0.15 10.99
N TYR A 115 -16.87 1.09 10.35
CA TYR A 115 -16.51 2.39 10.93
C TYR A 115 -17.37 3.55 10.42
N SER A 116 -17.56 3.65 9.10
CA SER A 116 -18.23 4.79 8.46
C SER A 116 -18.67 4.45 7.03
N PRO A 117 -19.73 5.10 6.49
CA PRO A 117 -19.91 5.17 5.04
C PRO A 117 -18.68 5.82 4.39
N MET A 118 -18.34 5.38 3.19
CA MET A 118 -17.24 5.93 2.40
C MET A 118 -17.59 5.98 0.92
N LEU A 119 -17.02 6.96 0.23
CA LEU A 119 -17.01 7.01 -1.23
C LEU A 119 -15.63 6.59 -1.73
N ALA A 120 -15.56 5.47 -2.44
CA ALA A 120 -14.34 4.96 -3.02
C ALA A 120 -14.20 5.42 -4.49
N ILE A 121 -12.98 5.81 -4.87
CA ILE A 121 -12.60 6.17 -6.24
C ILE A 121 -11.52 5.19 -6.69
N LEU A 122 -11.80 4.39 -7.72
CA LEU A 122 -10.90 3.38 -8.25
C LEU A 122 -10.46 3.77 -9.66
N LYS A 123 -9.18 4.11 -9.84
CA LYS A 123 -8.62 4.37 -11.17
C LYS A 123 -8.10 3.07 -11.78
N MET A 124 -8.85 2.51 -12.74
CA MET A 124 -8.54 1.25 -13.40
C MET A 124 -7.84 1.50 -14.75
N ASP A 125 -6.52 1.61 -14.71
CA ASP A 125 -5.69 1.77 -15.90
C ASP A 125 -5.86 0.58 -16.86
N TYR A 126 -5.97 0.88 -18.15
CA TYR A 126 -6.11 -0.16 -19.16
C TYR A 126 -4.90 -1.09 -19.22
N ILE A 127 -5.18 -2.36 -19.45
CA ILE A 127 -4.16 -3.37 -19.71
C ILE A 127 -4.25 -3.80 -21.14
N LYS A 128 -3.07 -3.85 -21.76
CA LYS A 128 -2.91 -4.50 -23.04
C LYS A 128 -3.05 -6.00 -22.85
N ASN A 129 -4.20 -6.53 -23.26
CA ASN A 129 -4.45 -7.96 -23.33
C ASN A 129 -4.39 -8.42 -24.79
N TYR A 130 -4.22 -9.73 -24.98
CA TYR A 130 -4.24 -10.34 -26.31
C TYR A 130 -5.39 -11.34 -26.37
N VAL A 131 -6.23 -11.20 -27.39
CA VAL A 131 -7.36 -12.09 -27.65
C VAL A 131 -7.18 -12.74 -29.02
N HIS A 132 -7.74 -13.93 -29.21
CA HIS A 132 -7.78 -14.55 -30.53
C HIS A 132 -8.89 -13.88 -31.36
N LYS A 133 -8.58 -13.55 -32.62
CA LYS A 133 -9.54 -13.09 -33.61
C LYS A 133 -9.67 -14.18 -34.67
N ILE A 134 -10.90 -14.60 -34.92
CA ILE A 134 -11.21 -15.58 -35.96
C ILE A 134 -11.72 -14.79 -37.17
N ASP A 135 -11.02 -14.93 -38.29
CA ASP A 135 -11.41 -14.40 -39.59
C ASP A 135 -11.66 -15.57 -40.55
N PHE A 136 -12.51 -15.38 -41.55
CA PHE A 136 -12.76 -16.36 -42.61
C PHE A 136 -12.16 -15.86 -43.92
N LYS A 137 -11.23 -16.62 -44.50
CA LYS A 137 -10.65 -16.33 -45.82
C LYS A 137 -10.81 -17.56 -46.70
N GLU A 138 -11.43 -17.38 -47.87
CA GLU A 138 -11.51 -18.39 -48.94
C GLU A 138 -11.97 -19.79 -48.44
N ASN A 139 -13.00 -19.84 -47.58
CA ASN A 139 -13.54 -21.04 -46.92
C ASN A 139 -12.70 -21.68 -45.80
N ASP A 140 -11.55 -21.14 -45.44
CA ASP A 140 -10.73 -21.61 -44.33
C ASP A 140 -10.75 -20.66 -43.13
N ILE A 141 -10.43 -21.22 -41.95
CA ILE A 141 -10.38 -20.51 -40.66
C ILE A 141 -8.99 -19.92 -40.46
N ASP A 142 -8.89 -18.60 -40.35
CA ASP A 142 -7.67 -17.86 -40.02
C ASP A 142 -7.76 -17.34 -38.58
N ILE A 143 -6.91 -17.87 -37.69
CA ILE A 143 -6.90 -17.50 -36.27
C ILE A 143 -5.67 -16.63 -36.00
N ASN A 144 -5.90 -15.36 -35.69
CA ASN A 144 -4.86 -14.38 -35.39
C ASN A 144 -4.88 -13.95 -33.91
N ILE A 145 -3.75 -13.44 -33.43
CA ILE A 145 -3.66 -12.79 -32.11
C ILE A 145 -3.77 -11.29 -32.31
N VAL A 146 -4.77 -10.66 -31.69
CA VAL A 146 -4.95 -9.20 -31.72
C VAL A 146 -4.86 -8.63 -30.32
N SER A 147 -4.30 -7.43 -30.20
CA SER A 147 -4.26 -6.73 -28.91
C SER A 147 -5.58 -6.00 -28.65
N GLN A 148 -6.14 -6.20 -27.46
CA GLN A 148 -7.25 -5.43 -26.93
C GLN A 148 -6.73 -4.52 -25.81
N THR A 149 -6.92 -3.22 -25.95
CA THR A 149 -6.35 -2.18 -25.08
C THR A 149 -7.36 -1.50 -24.17
N SER A 150 -8.58 -2.04 -24.06
CA SER A 150 -9.69 -1.47 -23.28
C SER A 150 -10.25 -2.48 -22.27
N GLY A 151 -9.49 -3.52 -21.95
CA GLY A 151 -9.92 -4.50 -20.95
C GLY A 151 -9.78 -3.94 -19.55
N LEU A 152 -10.84 -4.07 -18.74
CA LEU A 152 -10.76 -3.84 -17.30
C LEU A 152 -9.72 -4.76 -16.64
N PRO A 153 -9.04 -4.30 -15.58
CA PRO A 153 -8.17 -5.15 -14.79
C PRO A 153 -8.91 -6.38 -14.31
N SER A 154 -8.29 -7.55 -14.51
CA SER A 154 -8.80 -8.77 -13.89
C SER A 154 -8.80 -8.63 -12.37
N SER A 155 -9.65 -9.41 -11.69
CA SER A 155 -9.70 -9.43 -10.21
C SER A 155 -8.36 -9.74 -9.52
N GLY A 156 -7.38 -10.28 -10.26
CA GLY A 156 -6.02 -10.53 -9.80
C GLY A 156 -5.12 -9.29 -9.78
N GLN A 157 -5.40 -8.32 -10.65
CA GLN A 157 -4.52 -7.19 -10.89
C GLN A 157 -4.61 -6.12 -9.81
N LYS A 158 -3.46 -5.52 -9.52
CA LYS A 158 -3.34 -4.45 -8.53
C LYS A 158 -3.68 -3.11 -9.16
N ILE A 159 -4.77 -2.51 -8.69
CA ILE A 159 -5.07 -1.09 -8.90
C ILE A 159 -3.96 -0.29 -8.22
N GLN A 160 -3.39 0.67 -8.95
CA GLN A 160 -2.26 1.46 -8.46
C GLN A 160 -2.70 2.75 -7.75
N LYS A 161 -3.89 3.25 -8.09
CA LYS A 161 -4.42 4.53 -7.61
C LYS A 161 -5.86 4.39 -7.15
N CYS A 162 -6.10 4.65 -5.87
CA CYS A 162 -7.45 4.71 -5.32
C CYS A 162 -7.55 5.65 -4.13
N ALA A 163 -8.75 6.09 -3.82
CA ALA A 163 -9.07 6.85 -2.63
C ALA A 163 -10.34 6.29 -1.98
N PHE A 164 -10.39 6.30 -0.66
CA PHE A 164 -11.60 6.08 0.14
C PHE A 164 -11.83 7.34 0.96
N ILE A 165 -12.97 7.99 0.77
CA ILE A 165 -13.29 9.29 1.37
C ILE A 165 -14.40 9.10 2.40
N LYS A 166 -14.19 9.60 3.61
CA LYS A 166 -15.16 9.60 4.73
C LYS A 166 -15.90 10.96 4.79
N PRO A 167 -17.07 11.03 5.42
CA PRO A 167 -17.66 12.30 5.82
C PRO A 167 -16.67 13.06 6.71
N ILE A 168 -16.46 14.34 6.44
CA ILE A 168 -15.58 15.19 7.24
C ILE A 168 -16.35 15.59 8.49
N ARG A 169 -15.84 15.21 9.65
CA ARG A 169 -16.39 15.57 10.96
C ARG A 169 -15.38 16.38 11.76
N GLU A 170 -15.88 17.14 12.72
CA GLU A 170 -15.03 17.85 13.69
C GLU A 170 -14.17 16.82 14.45
N ASP A 171 -12.92 17.18 14.76
CA ASP A 171 -11.92 16.38 15.49
C ASP A 171 -11.38 15.10 14.81
N GLU A 172 -11.76 14.80 13.55
CA GLU A 172 -11.15 13.68 12.81
C GLU A 172 -9.74 14.01 12.31
N LYS A 173 -8.75 13.21 12.72
CA LYS A 173 -7.33 13.35 12.30
C LYS A 173 -7.10 13.06 10.82
N PHE A 174 -8.00 12.29 10.20
CA PHE A 174 -7.95 11.95 8.79
C PHE A 174 -9.38 11.66 8.30
N HIS A 175 -9.60 11.86 7.01
CA HIS A 175 -10.89 11.54 6.37
C HIS A 175 -10.70 11.00 4.95
N LEU A 176 -9.46 10.66 4.57
CA LEU A 176 -9.15 9.87 3.39
C LEU A 176 -8.21 8.72 3.71
N MET A 177 -8.38 7.62 2.98
CA MET A 177 -7.36 6.58 2.80
C MET A 177 -6.96 6.55 1.32
N VAL A 178 -5.69 6.80 1.01
CA VAL A 178 -5.23 7.01 -0.38
C VAL A 178 -4.10 6.05 -0.72
N LEU A 179 -4.20 5.47 -1.91
CA LEU A 179 -3.14 4.68 -2.54
C LEU A 179 -2.70 5.42 -3.81
N ASP A 180 -1.42 5.76 -3.91
CA ASP A 180 -0.83 6.30 -5.14
C ASP A 180 0.53 5.65 -5.41
N LYS A 181 0.49 4.47 -6.03
CA LYS A 181 1.71 3.74 -6.41
C LYS A 181 2.31 4.36 -7.66
N GLN A 182 3.57 4.75 -7.55
CA GLN A 182 4.35 5.24 -8.68
C GLN A 182 4.99 4.07 -9.44
N SER A 183 5.03 4.17 -10.78
CA SER A 183 5.76 3.23 -11.61
C SER A 183 7.26 3.33 -11.32
N LYS A 184 7.93 2.19 -11.10
CA LYS A 184 9.37 2.09 -10.78
C LYS A 184 10.33 2.45 -11.93
N SER A 185 9.83 3.01 -13.02
CA SER A 185 10.68 3.46 -14.13
C SER A 185 11.47 4.69 -13.70
N LYS A 186 12.77 4.50 -13.42
CA LYS A 186 13.76 5.48 -12.94
C LYS A 186 13.96 6.76 -13.76
N GLU A 187 13.16 7.04 -14.79
CA GLU A 187 13.36 8.17 -15.72
C GLU A 187 12.27 9.26 -15.66
N LYS A 188 11.21 9.09 -14.85
CA LYS A 188 10.11 10.08 -14.73
C LYS A 188 9.95 10.62 -13.31
N GLU A 189 11.04 10.83 -12.60
CA GLU A 189 11.04 11.32 -11.21
C GLU A 189 10.87 12.86 -11.09
N GLN A 190 10.42 13.53 -12.16
CA GLN A 190 10.21 14.97 -12.15
C GLN A 190 8.79 15.32 -12.63
N TYR A 191 8.02 15.91 -11.73
CA TYR A 191 6.74 16.63 -11.90
C TYR A 191 5.46 15.84 -12.22
N GLY A 192 5.50 14.57 -12.65
CA GLY A 192 4.29 13.83 -13.06
C GLY A 192 3.72 12.84 -12.04
N SER A 193 4.44 12.51 -10.96
CA SER A 193 4.20 11.25 -10.23
C SER A 193 3.29 11.34 -9.00
N ASN A 194 2.90 12.55 -8.57
CA ASN A 194 2.01 12.78 -7.43
C ASN A 194 0.67 13.44 -7.81
N TYR A 195 0.28 13.38 -9.10
CA TYR A 195 -0.92 14.08 -9.58
C TYR A 195 -2.19 13.60 -8.86
N PHE A 196 -2.24 12.33 -8.43
CA PHE A 196 -3.43 11.76 -7.82
C PHE A 196 -3.68 12.36 -6.43
N ILE A 197 -2.64 12.43 -5.59
CA ILE A 197 -2.74 13.07 -4.26
C ILE A 197 -2.80 14.59 -4.38
N SER A 198 -1.86 15.22 -5.10
CA SER A 198 -1.67 16.68 -5.05
C SER A 198 -2.65 17.46 -5.91
N ASN A 199 -2.91 17.00 -7.15
CA ASN A 199 -3.66 17.79 -8.14
C ASN A 199 -5.11 17.33 -8.25
N TYR A 200 -5.36 16.02 -8.14
CA TYR A 200 -6.69 15.45 -8.25
C TYR A 200 -7.43 15.50 -6.92
N LEU A 201 -6.93 14.80 -5.90
CA LEU A 201 -7.53 14.82 -4.58
C LEU A 201 -7.25 16.14 -3.84
N GLY A 202 -6.10 16.77 -4.06
CA GLY A 202 -5.71 17.96 -3.31
C GLY A 202 -5.59 17.69 -1.81
N CYS A 203 -4.91 16.60 -1.45
CA CYS A 203 -4.77 16.17 -0.06
C CYS A 203 -3.30 16.08 0.39
N SER A 204 -3.11 16.12 1.71
CA SER A 204 -1.83 15.89 2.38
C SER A 204 -1.88 14.58 3.15
N LEU A 205 -0.79 13.81 3.07
CA LEU A 205 -0.66 12.55 3.79
C LEU A 205 -0.51 12.81 5.29
N VAL A 206 -1.05 11.88 6.08
CA VAL A 206 -0.96 11.85 7.54
C VAL A 206 -0.34 10.51 7.93
N ASP A 207 0.70 10.56 8.75
CA ASP A 207 1.29 9.34 9.29
C ASP A 207 0.34 8.72 10.32
N ASN A 208 0.23 7.39 10.24
CA ASN A 208 -0.51 6.57 11.19
C ASN A 208 0.44 5.59 11.88
N GLU A 209 -0.03 4.97 12.94
CA GLU A 209 0.72 4.01 13.75
C GLU A 209 1.35 2.89 12.91
N ARG A 210 0.68 2.41 11.86
CA ARG A 210 1.22 1.37 10.95
C ARG A 210 2.43 1.89 10.19
N ASP A 211 2.30 3.09 9.63
CA ASP A 211 3.35 3.72 8.86
C ASP A 211 4.54 4.09 9.73
N MET A 212 4.31 4.64 10.92
CA MET A 212 5.37 4.95 11.89
C MET A 212 6.09 3.69 12.36
N THR A 213 5.35 2.63 12.69
CA THR A 213 5.93 1.32 13.07
C THR A 213 6.80 0.75 11.94
N LYS A 214 6.30 0.78 10.71
CA LYS A 214 7.00 0.31 9.52
C LYS A 214 8.25 1.14 9.23
N ASN A 215 8.15 2.46 9.36
CA ASN A 215 9.26 3.39 9.16
C ASN A 215 10.36 3.17 10.20
N LEU A 216 10.01 3.02 11.48
CA LEU A 216 10.97 2.69 12.54
C LEU A 216 11.72 1.39 12.27
N LEU A 217 11.00 0.32 11.89
CA LEU A 217 11.61 -0.97 11.56
C LEU A 217 12.55 -0.86 10.35
N ASN A 218 12.13 -0.15 9.30
CA ASN A 218 12.94 0.04 8.09
C ASN A 218 14.16 0.92 8.34
N ALA A 219 14.01 2.02 9.10
CA ALA A 219 15.10 2.90 9.48
C ALA A 219 16.14 2.14 10.29
N THR A 220 15.70 1.33 11.25
CA THR A 220 16.59 0.50 12.05
C THR A 220 17.35 -0.52 11.20
N GLU A 221 16.67 -1.20 10.26
CA GLU A 221 17.32 -2.15 9.35
C GLU A 221 18.31 -1.44 8.41
N ASN A 222 17.95 -0.29 7.85
CA ASN A 222 18.82 0.48 6.96
C ASN A 222 20.07 0.99 7.70
N TRP A 223 19.90 1.55 8.89
CA TRP A 223 21.01 1.97 9.73
C TRP A 223 21.92 0.79 10.07
N THR A 224 21.34 -0.35 10.47
CA THR A 224 22.09 -1.58 10.80
C THR A 224 22.93 -2.06 9.62
N ARG A 225 22.35 -2.07 8.40
CA ARG A 225 23.07 -2.50 7.19
C ARG A 225 24.21 -1.57 6.82
N ASN A 226 24.05 -0.27 7.05
CA ASN A 226 25.05 0.73 6.67
C ASN A 226 26.18 0.86 7.70
N ASN A 227 25.91 0.60 8.97
CA ASN A 227 26.86 0.83 10.07
C ASN A 227 27.41 -0.46 10.70
N VAL A 228 26.77 -1.60 10.47
CA VAL A 228 27.11 -2.91 11.10
C VAL A 228 27.23 -4.00 10.04
N SER A 229 27.93 -3.71 8.94
CA SER A 229 28.09 -4.63 7.80
C SER A 229 29.04 -5.79 8.09
N GLU A 230 30.06 -5.58 8.93
CA GLU A 230 31.13 -6.57 9.21
C GLU A 230 30.96 -7.29 10.57
N ASN A 231 29.81 -7.12 11.22
CA ASN A 231 29.53 -7.77 12.50
C ASN A 231 28.10 -8.32 12.54
N ALA A 232 27.93 -9.53 12.00
CA ALA A 232 26.65 -10.22 11.95
C ALA A 232 26.05 -10.45 13.34
N GLY A 233 26.88 -10.70 14.37
CA GLY A 233 26.43 -10.90 15.74
C GLY A 233 25.78 -9.65 16.35
N LYS A 234 26.38 -8.48 16.12
CA LYS A 234 25.81 -7.20 16.54
C LYS A 234 24.56 -6.85 15.74
N ALA A 235 24.59 -7.04 14.42
CA ALA A 235 23.43 -6.80 13.57
C ALA A 235 22.23 -7.70 13.93
N GLU A 236 22.47 -8.97 14.32
CA GLU A 236 21.44 -9.86 14.84
C GLU A 236 20.87 -9.35 16.17
N THR A 237 21.72 -8.89 17.09
CA THR A 237 21.30 -8.34 18.39
C THR A 237 20.33 -7.18 18.19
N ILE A 238 20.67 -6.23 17.31
CA ILE A 238 19.81 -5.06 17.02
C ILE A 238 18.45 -5.52 16.49
N ARG A 239 18.43 -6.43 15.51
CA ARG A 239 17.18 -6.95 14.91
C ARG A 239 16.30 -7.65 15.94
N THR A 240 16.89 -8.48 16.80
CA THR A 240 16.15 -9.23 17.82
C THR A 240 15.59 -8.29 18.88
N THR A 241 16.37 -7.33 19.38
CA THR A 241 15.92 -6.34 20.37
C THR A 241 14.78 -5.48 19.83
N VAL A 242 14.90 -4.95 18.61
CA VAL A 242 13.86 -4.09 18.01
C VAL A 242 12.58 -4.88 17.78
N LYS A 243 12.66 -6.09 17.20
CA LYS A 243 11.49 -6.95 17.02
C LYS A 243 10.81 -7.32 18.34
N LYS A 244 11.58 -7.55 19.40
CA LYS A 244 11.05 -7.80 20.74
C LYS A 244 10.28 -6.60 21.26
N LYS A 245 10.85 -5.39 21.22
CA LYS A 245 10.16 -4.16 21.65
C LYS A 245 8.89 -3.89 20.86
N LEU A 246 8.91 -4.04 19.54
CA LEU A 246 7.72 -3.91 18.69
C LEU A 246 6.57 -4.82 19.16
N ARG A 247 6.89 -6.02 19.68
CA ARG A 247 5.89 -6.96 20.21
C ARG A 247 5.43 -6.61 21.62
N GLU A 248 6.34 -6.23 22.50
CA GLU A 248 6.05 -6.08 23.93
C GLU A 248 5.55 -4.68 24.32
N GLU A 249 5.94 -3.63 23.58
CA GLU A 249 5.71 -2.23 23.97
C GLU A 249 4.65 -1.56 23.09
N GLU A 250 3.70 -0.85 23.68
CA GLU A 250 2.69 -0.08 22.92
C GLU A 250 3.27 1.19 22.28
N THR A 251 4.32 1.72 22.90
CA THR A 251 5.04 2.91 22.43
C THR A 251 6.54 2.70 22.59
N ILE A 252 7.33 3.11 21.60
CA ILE A 252 8.79 3.07 21.65
C ILE A 252 9.34 4.47 21.59
N ASN A 253 10.14 4.87 22.58
CA ASN A 253 10.95 6.07 22.51
C ASN A 253 12.30 5.78 21.82
N VAL A 254 12.67 6.59 20.83
CA VAL A 254 13.87 6.39 20.01
C VAL A 254 15.16 6.54 20.83
N GLU A 255 15.21 7.48 21.78
CA GLU A 255 16.34 7.72 22.67
C GLU A 255 16.55 6.54 23.64
N ASP A 256 15.47 6.02 24.22
CA ASP A 256 15.52 4.84 25.09
C ASP A 256 15.94 3.58 24.33
N LEU A 257 15.37 3.37 23.13
CA LEU A 257 15.76 2.29 22.23
C LEU A 257 17.25 2.36 21.89
N SER A 258 17.75 3.55 21.52
CA SER A 258 19.16 3.73 21.17
C SER A 258 20.08 3.47 22.37
N THR A 259 19.67 3.87 23.57
CA THR A 259 20.42 3.63 24.81
C THR A 259 20.53 2.13 25.13
N GLU A 260 19.45 1.37 24.92
CA GLU A 260 19.47 -0.07 25.10
C GLU A 260 20.35 -0.78 24.06
N LEU A 261 20.29 -0.33 22.80
CA LEU A 261 21.06 -0.92 21.70
C LEU A 261 22.56 -0.62 21.76
N PHE A 262 22.94 0.59 22.18
CA PHE A 262 24.30 1.13 22.03
C PHE A 262 24.89 1.67 23.34
N LYS A 263 24.54 1.08 24.48
CA LYS A 263 24.94 1.54 25.82
C LYS A 263 26.43 1.87 25.98
N GLU A 264 27.30 1.07 25.37
CA GLU A 264 28.76 1.22 25.45
C GLU A 264 29.36 1.98 24.26
N GLU A 265 28.52 2.45 23.34
CA GLU A 265 28.94 3.08 22.08
C GLU A 265 28.24 4.43 21.85
N PRO A 266 28.65 5.51 22.54
CA PRO A 266 27.99 6.81 22.47
C PRO A 266 27.86 7.37 21.05
N LEU A 267 28.87 7.18 20.21
CA LEU A 267 28.85 7.63 18.81
C LEU A 267 27.82 6.86 17.96
N ALA A 268 27.66 5.56 18.21
CA ALA A 268 26.66 4.75 17.51
C ALA A 268 25.24 5.13 17.96
N LYS A 269 25.06 5.44 19.25
CA LYS A 269 23.82 5.95 19.80
C LYS A 269 23.39 7.25 19.11
N GLU A 270 24.27 8.27 19.11
CA GLU A 270 23.98 9.57 18.48
C GLU A 270 23.72 9.44 16.98
N SER A 271 24.53 8.64 16.28
CA SER A 271 24.34 8.33 14.85
C SER A 271 22.99 7.67 14.56
N PHE A 272 22.54 6.74 15.41
CA PHE A 272 21.26 6.07 15.24
C PHE A 272 20.08 7.04 15.41
N VAL A 273 20.10 7.84 16.47
CA VAL A 273 19.03 8.82 16.76
C VAL A 273 18.93 9.83 15.62
N GLN A 274 20.05 10.45 15.22
CA GLN A 274 20.07 11.40 14.10
C GLN A 274 19.58 10.77 12.79
N PHE A 275 19.92 9.50 12.53
CA PHE A 275 19.46 8.82 11.32
C PHE A 275 17.95 8.56 11.33
N VAL A 276 17.39 8.18 12.48
CA VAL A 276 15.95 7.92 12.63
C VAL A 276 15.16 9.23 12.52
N GLU A 277 15.61 10.29 13.19
CA GLU A 277 15.01 11.63 13.10
C GLU A 277 15.06 12.18 11.67
N ALA A 278 16.17 12.00 10.95
CA ALA A 278 16.31 12.43 9.56
C ALA A 278 15.36 11.71 8.58
N GLN A 279 14.77 10.58 8.99
CA GLN A 279 13.72 9.87 8.22
C GLN A 279 12.31 10.42 8.54
N GLY A 280 12.18 11.45 9.37
CA GLY A 280 10.91 12.04 9.77
C GLY A 280 10.15 11.24 10.83
N ILE A 281 10.84 10.35 11.56
CA ILE A 281 10.24 9.56 12.63
C ILE A 281 10.25 10.38 13.92
N GLU A 282 9.11 10.46 14.59
CA GLU A 282 8.94 11.13 15.88
C GLU A 282 9.72 10.42 17.00
N ASP A 283 10.09 11.18 18.04
CA ASP A 283 10.81 10.66 19.21
C ASP A 283 10.10 9.49 19.88
N THR A 284 8.76 9.51 19.89
CA THR A 284 7.93 8.45 20.46
C THR A 284 6.99 7.89 19.40
N VAL A 285 7.17 6.62 19.06
CA VAL A 285 6.39 5.92 18.05
C VAL A 285 5.33 5.06 18.73
N THR A 286 4.06 5.27 18.40
CA THR A 286 2.97 4.35 18.78
C THR A 286 2.96 3.15 17.84
N ILE A 287 2.87 1.94 18.40
CA ILE A 287 3.07 0.69 17.67
C ILE A 287 1.75 0.07 17.20
N ASP A 288 1.67 -0.25 15.91
CA ASP A 288 0.56 -1.01 15.35
C ASP A 288 0.77 -2.52 15.59
N LYS A 289 0.19 -3.03 16.68
CA LYS A 289 0.31 -4.44 17.09
C LYS A 289 -0.21 -5.42 16.04
N GLN A 290 -1.33 -5.09 15.40
CA GLN A 290 -1.92 -5.93 14.36
C GLN A 290 -0.98 -6.05 13.15
N TRP A 291 -0.32 -4.96 12.78
CA TRP A 291 0.71 -4.98 11.74
C TRP A 291 1.92 -5.80 12.16
N VAL A 292 2.44 -5.58 13.38
CA VAL A 292 3.61 -6.29 13.92
C VAL A 292 3.38 -7.80 13.91
N ASP A 293 2.25 -8.27 14.43
CA ASP A 293 1.92 -9.69 14.50
C ASP A 293 1.87 -10.33 13.11
N LYS A 294 1.23 -9.65 12.16
CA LYS A 294 1.16 -10.12 10.76
C LYS A 294 2.55 -10.12 10.11
N LYS A 295 3.33 -9.06 10.31
CA LYS A 295 4.62 -8.85 9.64
C LYS A 295 5.72 -9.76 10.18
N LEU A 296 5.74 -9.96 11.50
CA LEU A 296 6.78 -10.73 12.19
C LEU A 296 6.44 -12.22 12.31
N LYS A 297 5.26 -12.68 11.89
CA LYS A 297 4.87 -14.11 11.89
C LYS A 297 5.86 -15.03 11.16
N ARG A 298 6.57 -14.50 10.16
CA ARG A 298 7.58 -15.23 9.41
C ARG A 298 8.81 -14.37 9.21
N THR A 299 9.98 -14.96 9.45
CA THR A 299 11.27 -14.33 9.19
C THR A 299 11.91 -14.97 7.96
N ARG A 300 12.28 -14.15 6.97
CA ARG A 300 13.15 -14.53 5.85
C ARG A 300 14.55 -14.00 6.15
N LEU A 301 15.53 -14.89 6.20
CA LEU A 301 16.93 -14.56 6.34
C LEU A 301 17.61 -14.77 4.98
N LYS A 302 18.33 -13.75 4.51
CA LYS A 302 19.20 -13.83 3.33
C LYS A 302 20.65 -13.84 3.81
N ILE A 303 21.32 -14.96 3.65
CA ILE A 303 22.66 -15.23 4.18
C ILE A 303 23.63 -15.26 3.00
N ASP A 304 24.69 -14.45 3.06
CA ASP A 304 25.74 -14.29 2.05
C ASP A 304 25.25 -14.16 0.59
N LYS A 305 24.03 -13.64 0.42
CA LYS A 305 23.29 -13.50 -0.84
C LYS A 305 22.88 -14.80 -1.54
N ASP A 306 23.47 -15.94 -1.17
CA ASP A 306 23.31 -17.22 -1.87
C ASP A 306 22.38 -18.20 -1.13
N ILE A 307 22.10 -17.95 0.15
CA ILE A 307 21.23 -18.82 0.97
C ILE A 307 20.01 -18.02 1.43
N ASP A 308 18.82 -18.54 1.16
CA ASP A 308 17.55 -18.03 1.67
C ASP A 308 16.96 -19.03 2.68
N LEU A 309 16.71 -18.57 3.90
CA LEU A 309 16.06 -19.35 4.94
C LEU A 309 14.73 -18.70 5.35
N TYR A 310 13.65 -19.48 5.34
CA TYR A 310 12.31 -19.03 5.72
C TYR A 310 11.85 -19.81 6.93
N LEU A 311 11.56 -19.10 8.03
CA LEU A 311 11.18 -19.69 9.30
C LEU A 311 9.89 -19.02 9.80
N SER A 312 9.04 -19.83 10.44
CA SER A 312 7.98 -19.25 11.26
C SER A 312 8.59 -18.67 12.54
N GLU A 313 7.86 -17.77 13.18
CA GLU A 313 8.31 -17.16 14.42
C GLU A 313 8.49 -18.19 15.54
N GLU A 314 7.61 -19.20 15.59
CA GLU A 314 7.73 -20.29 16.57
C GLU A 314 9.02 -21.08 16.34
N ALA A 315 9.38 -21.36 15.09
CA ALA A 315 10.63 -22.04 14.77
C ALA A 315 11.86 -21.18 15.07
N TYR A 316 11.80 -19.86 14.87
CA TYR A 316 12.91 -18.94 15.12
C TYR A 316 13.27 -18.84 16.62
N HIS A 317 12.27 -18.93 17.50
CA HIS A 317 12.47 -18.85 18.95
C HIS A 317 12.63 -20.21 19.66
N ASP A 318 12.44 -21.32 18.94
CA ASP A 318 12.62 -22.67 19.48
C ASP A 318 14.10 -23.10 19.43
N LYS A 319 14.77 -23.03 20.59
CA LYS A 319 16.19 -23.39 20.74
C LYS A 319 16.50 -24.85 20.41
N ASP A 320 15.50 -25.73 20.43
CA ASP A 320 15.65 -27.13 20.06
C ASP A 320 15.55 -27.35 18.55
N ARG A 321 15.12 -26.36 17.78
CA ARG A 321 14.98 -26.44 16.31
C ARG A 321 15.87 -25.46 15.57
N PHE A 322 16.10 -24.28 16.11
CA PHE A 322 16.87 -23.21 15.49
C PHE A 322 17.70 -22.46 16.53
N GLU A 323 18.95 -22.17 16.20
CA GLU A 323 19.83 -21.41 17.08
C GLU A 323 20.78 -20.54 16.27
N ILE A 324 20.96 -19.29 16.69
CA ILE A 324 22.03 -18.42 16.22
C ILE A 324 23.11 -18.36 17.32
N LYS A 325 24.31 -18.87 17.02
CA LYS A 325 25.47 -18.84 17.91
C LYS A 325 26.44 -17.75 17.48
N LYS A 326 26.81 -16.85 18.40
CA LYS A 326 27.81 -15.81 18.15
C LYS A 326 29.20 -16.39 18.39
N ASN A 327 30.13 -16.18 17.45
CA ASN A 327 31.47 -16.76 17.52
C ASN A 327 32.49 -15.87 18.25
N GLY A 328 32.13 -14.62 18.55
CA GLY A 328 32.99 -13.65 19.27
C GLY A 328 33.90 -12.81 18.37
N ASP A 329 34.10 -13.24 17.12
CA ASP A 329 34.83 -12.51 16.06
C ASP A 329 33.92 -11.63 15.19
N GLY A 330 32.65 -11.46 15.58
CA GLY A 330 31.61 -10.77 14.82
C GLY A 330 30.81 -11.67 13.87
N SER A 331 31.28 -12.89 13.59
CA SER A 331 30.53 -13.87 12.81
C SER A 331 29.49 -14.62 13.67
N ILE A 332 28.53 -15.25 12.99
CA ILE A 332 27.50 -16.08 13.61
C ILE A 332 27.39 -17.44 12.89
N ASN A 333 27.11 -18.49 13.66
CA ASN A 333 26.68 -19.77 13.14
C ASN A 333 25.15 -19.87 13.24
N ILE A 334 24.50 -20.24 12.14
CA ILE A 334 23.07 -20.53 12.10
C ILE A 334 22.89 -22.04 12.10
N VAL A 335 22.29 -22.59 13.16
CA VAL A 335 22.17 -24.04 13.39
C VAL A 335 20.71 -24.46 13.32
N ILE A 336 20.39 -25.32 12.37
CA ILE A 336 19.09 -26.00 12.30
C ILE A 336 19.25 -27.38 12.94
N LYS A 337 18.44 -27.67 13.95
CA LYS A 337 18.57 -28.85 14.82
C LYS A 337 17.43 -29.85 14.56
N HIS A 338 17.71 -31.11 14.87
CA HIS A 338 16.72 -32.20 14.86
C HIS A 338 15.92 -32.32 13.54
N VAL A 339 16.60 -32.16 12.40
CA VAL A 339 15.99 -32.33 11.07
C VAL A 339 15.81 -33.83 10.79
N ILE A 340 14.57 -34.31 10.89
CA ILE A 340 14.22 -35.72 10.63
C ILE A 340 13.83 -35.93 9.15
N ASN A 341 13.22 -34.92 8.51
CA ASN A 341 12.75 -34.99 7.14
C ASN A 341 13.07 -33.69 6.40
N TYR A 342 13.53 -33.79 5.15
CA TYR A 342 13.73 -32.65 4.25
C TYR A 342 13.39 -33.07 2.82
N ILE A 343 12.87 -32.13 2.03
CA ILE A 343 12.44 -32.35 0.65
C ILE A 343 13.00 -31.21 -0.21
N GLU A 344 13.64 -31.56 -1.31
CA GLU A 344 14.03 -30.62 -2.37
C GLU A 344 12.78 -30.26 -3.19
N LYS A 345 12.48 -28.96 -3.29
CA LYS A 345 11.26 -28.45 -3.95
C LYS A 345 11.53 -27.88 -5.32
#